data_AF-A0A4Z2GCD7-F1
#
_entry.id   AF-A0A4Z2GCD7-F1
#
_cell.length_a   1.000
_cell.length_b   1.000
_cell.length_c   1.000
_cell.angle_alpha   90.00
_cell.angle_beta   90.00
_cell.angle_gamma   90.00
#
_symmetry.space_group_name_H-M   'P 1'
#
loop_
_entity.id
_entity.type
_entity.pdbx_description
1 polymer ?
#
loop_
_entity_poly.entity_id
_entity_poly.type
_entity_poly.pdbx_seq_one_letter_code
_entity_poly.pdbx_strand_id
1 'polypeptide(L)'
;MEHRDSDFNILLATDSYKYSSPSFYLLITSRVCSVSAGKVVTPEKIQEAKEVYREHFQDDVFNEKGWTYILEKYNGHLPIEIKAVPEGSVIPRGNVLFTVESTDPECYWLTNWVEGARWARLGSIRLCTITAWGKDHEKDAFEHIIKQFPNVPVSIVSDSYDIYNACEKIWGEDLRSLIEARSANAPLVVRPDSGDPLDTVLKVLEILGKKFQPVENSKGFKVLPPYIRVIQGDGVDINTLQEIVEGMKQHKWSIENISFGSGGALLQKLTRDLLNCSFKCSYVVTNGLGVNVFKDPVADPNKRSKKGRLSLHRTPSGDFVTLEEGKGDLEEFGVDLLHTVFQNGKIVKTYTFDEVRDNAQLVESEIEVVH
;
A
#
# COMPACT_ATOMS: atom_id res chain seq x y z
N MET A 1 -6.86 -4.25 -21.87
CA MET A 1 -5.58 -4.56 -21.20
C MET A 1 -4.46 -4.42 -22.25
N GLU A 2 -4.30 -3.23 -22.85
CA GLU A 2 -3.59 -3.14 -24.15
C GLU A 2 -2.98 -1.76 -24.48
N HIS A 3 -2.68 -0.94 -23.48
CA HIS A 3 -1.68 0.12 -23.62
C HIS A 3 -0.50 -0.23 -22.72
N ARG A 4 0.57 -0.76 -23.32
CA ARG A 4 1.90 -0.76 -22.70
C ARG A 4 2.48 0.63 -22.92
N ASP A 5 3.07 1.23 -21.88
CA ASP A 5 3.85 2.45 -22.03
C ASP A 5 5.00 2.18 -23.01
N SER A 6 4.89 2.72 -24.24
CA SER A 6 5.99 2.76 -25.20
C SER A 6 7.23 3.43 -24.61
N ASP A 7 6.97 4.37 -23.71
CA ASP A 7 7.91 5.35 -23.17
C ASP A 7 8.68 4.80 -21.94
N PHE A 8 8.32 3.61 -21.43
CA PHE A 8 9.06 2.99 -20.32
C PHE A 8 10.29 2.21 -20.81
N ASN A 9 11.48 2.76 -20.62
CA ASN A 9 12.74 2.07 -20.86
C ASN A 9 13.29 1.44 -19.57
N ILE A 10 13.26 0.10 -19.47
CA ILE A 10 13.75 -0.64 -18.30
C ILE A 10 15.28 -0.56 -18.13
N LEU A 11 16.01 -0.19 -19.18
CA LEU A 11 17.45 0.06 -19.09
C LEU A 11 17.72 1.35 -18.28
N LEU A 12 16.82 2.34 -18.35
CA LEU A 12 16.89 3.60 -17.59
C LEU A 12 16.25 3.51 -16.19
N ALA A 13 15.55 2.42 -15.88
CA ALA A 13 14.75 2.27 -14.66
C ALA A 13 15.52 1.67 -13.47
N THR A 14 16.81 2.02 -13.31
CA THR A 14 17.62 1.57 -12.18
C THR A 14 18.59 2.65 -11.66
N ASP A 15 19.06 2.51 -10.42
CA ASP A 15 19.93 3.50 -9.77
C ASP A 15 21.29 3.65 -10.47
N SER A 16 21.83 4.87 -10.54
CA SER A 16 23.08 5.21 -11.23
C SER A 16 24.28 4.31 -10.88
N TYR A 17 24.49 3.94 -9.62
CA TYR A 17 25.64 3.09 -9.26
C TYR A 17 25.52 1.65 -9.78
N LYS A 18 24.33 1.18 -10.18
CA LYS A 18 24.13 -0.19 -10.71
C LYS A 18 24.66 -0.36 -12.13
N TYR A 19 24.91 0.73 -12.84
CA TYR A 19 25.59 0.71 -14.14
C TYR A 19 27.09 0.41 -14.01
N SER A 20 27.72 0.76 -12.89
CA SER A 20 29.15 0.58 -12.63
C SER A 20 29.50 -0.43 -11.53
N SER A 21 28.53 -0.88 -10.72
CA SER A 21 28.74 -1.88 -9.65
C SER A 21 27.46 -2.68 -9.32
N PRO A 22 27.50 -4.02 -9.35
CA PRO A 22 26.29 -4.86 -9.18
C PRO A 22 25.95 -5.14 -7.70
N SER A 23 25.21 -4.26 -6.99
CA SER A 23 24.58 -4.57 -5.67
C SER A 23 23.56 -3.55 -5.12
N PHE A 24 22.44 -4.03 -4.50
CA PHE A 24 21.58 -3.35 -3.46
C PHE A 24 20.67 -2.16 -3.90
N TYR A 25 19.51 -1.77 -3.31
CA TYR A 25 18.44 -2.47 -2.51
C TYR A 25 16.96 -2.01 -2.89
N LEU A 26 15.98 -2.89 -3.27
CA LEU A 26 14.51 -2.57 -3.24
C LEU A 26 13.56 -3.81 -3.16
N LEU A 27 12.32 -3.59 -2.69
CA LEU A 27 11.21 -4.55 -2.58
C LEU A 27 10.47 -4.79 -3.92
N ILE A 28 10.17 -6.06 -4.26
CA ILE A 28 9.40 -6.45 -5.46
C ILE A 28 7.90 -6.48 -5.18
N THR A 29 7.13 -6.20 -6.24
CA THR A 29 5.67 -6.12 -6.29
C THR A 29 5.20 -6.63 -7.66
N SER A 30 3.90 -6.95 -7.82
CA SER A 30 3.31 -7.42 -9.10
C SER A 30 3.64 -6.53 -10.31
N ARG A 31 3.82 -5.22 -10.10
CA ARG A 31 4.25 -4.27 -11.14
C ARG A 31 5.64 -4.54 -11.69
N VAL A 32 6.59 -5.07 -10.89
CA VAL A 32 7.93 -5.46 -11.38
C VAL A 32 7.78 -6.56 -12.42
N CYS A 33 6.99 -7.59 -12.11
CA CYS A 33 6.67 -8.65 -13.07
C CYS A 33 5.99 -8.08 -14.33
N SER A 34 5.07 -7.11 -14.19
CA SER A 34 4.40 -6.51 -15.36
C SER A 34 5.31 -5.65 -16.24
N VAL A 35 6.24 -4.88 -15.67
CA VAL A 35 7.19 -4.05 -16.46
C VAL A 35 8.38 -4.84 -16.99
N SER A 36 8.65 -6.03 -16.44
CA SER A 36 9.68 -6.96 -16.92
C SER A 36 9.16 -7.99 -17.93
N ALA A 37 7.85 -8.08 -18.16
CA ALA A 37 7.23 -9.10 -19.01
C ALA A 37 7.23 -8.74 -20.51
N GLY A 38 7.44 -9.75 -21.34
CA GLY A 38 7.54 -9.64 -22.79
C GLY A 38 8.90 -9.13 -23.26
N LYS A 39 8.92 -8.60 -24.50
CA LYS A 39 10.10 -7.95 -25.08
C LYS A 39 10.25 -6.55 -24.49
N VAL A 40 11.11 -6.43 -23.48
CA VAL A 40 11.39 -5.16 -22.77
C VAL A 40 12.66 -4.47 -23.27
N VAL A 41 13.56 -5.23 -23.89
CA VAL A 41 14.78 -4.74 -24.56
C VAL A 41 14.55 -4.62 -26.06
N THR A 42 14.95 -3.49 -26.65
CA THR A 42 14.93 -3.23 -28.11
C THR A 42 16.19 -2.44 -28.51
N PRO A 43 16.60 -2.43 -29.79
CA PRO A 43 17.76 -1.66 -30.25
C PRO A 43 17.68 -0.17 -29.87
N GLU A 44 16.50 0.41 -29.99
CA GLU A 44 16.23 1.83 -29.72
C GLU A 44 16.44 2.14 -28.23
N LYS A 45 15.94 1.26 -27.35
CA LYS A 45 16.12 1.36 -25.89
C LYS A 45 17.57 1.18 -25.45
N ILE A 46 18.35 0.35 -26.14
CA ILE A 46 19.79 0.18 -25.89
C ILE A 46 20.54 1.48 -26.27
N GLN A 47 20.24 2.04 -27.44
CA GLN A 47 20.87 3.26 -27.94
C GLN A 47 20.55 4.47 -27.07
N GLU A 48 19.26 4.68 -26.74
CA GLU A 48 18.81 5.74 -25.82
C GLU A 48 19.53 5.64 -24.47
N ALA A 49 19.57 4.44 -23.88
CA ALA A 49 20.22 4.22 -22.60
C ALA A 49 21.72 4.55 -22.67
N LYS A 50 22.42 4.09 -23.71
CA LYS A 50 23.84 4.37 -23.95
C LYS A 50 24.14 5.87 -24.06
N GLU A 51 23.30 6.63 -24.76
CA GLU A 51 23.43 8.09 -24.87
C GLU A 51 23.24 8.78 -23.53
N VAL A 52 22.18 8.41 -22.78
CA VAL A 52 21.92 8.95 -21.43
C VAL A 52 23.08 8.65 -20.47
N TYR A 53 23.68 7.45 -20.50
CA TYR A 53 24.81 7.14 -19.63
C TYR A 53 26.09 7.86 -19.97
N ARG A 54 26.39 8.03 -21.26
CA ARG A 54 27.56 8.81 -21.68
C ARG A 54 27.47 10.24 -21.15
N GLU A 55 26.31 10.88 -21.24
CA GLU A 55 26.11 12.22 -20.68
C GLU A 55 26.09 12.23 -19.15
N HIS A 56 25.48 11.22 -18.51
CA HIS A 56 25.35 11.17 -17.04
C HIS A 56 26.66 10.89 -16.32
N PHE A 57 27.52 10.03 -16.87
CA PHE A 57 28.81 9.64 -16.26
C PHE A 57 30.02 10.32 -16.89
N GLN A 58 29.90 10.88 -18.10
CA GLN A 58 31.03 11.35 -18.91
C GLN A 58 32.06 10.24 -19.21
N ASP A 59 31.60 8.97 -19.21
CA ASP A 59 32.39 7.75 -19.40
C ASP A 59 31.52 6.63 -20.02
N ASP A 60 32.13 5.65 -20.69
CA ASP A 60 31.45 4.59 -21.46
C ASP A 60 31.21 3.32 -20.60
N VAL A 61 30.62 3.51 -19.40
CA VAL A 61 30.40 2.45 -18.39
C VAL A 61 29.20 1.54 -18.67
N PHE A 62 28.41 1.80 -19.70
CA PHE A 62 27.18 1.07 -19.97
C PHE A 62 27.44 -0.34 -20.53
N ASN A 63 26.83 -1.37 -19.94
CA ASN A 63 26.93 -2.76 -20.38
C ASN A 63 26.10 -3.06 -21.64
N GLU A 64 26.40 -2.36 -22.75
CA GLU A 64 25.77 -2.55 -24.05
C GLU A 64 25.85 -4.02 -24.51
N LYS A 65 26.98 -4.69 -24.29
CA LYS A 65 27.19 -6.09 -24.68
C LYS A 65 26.20 -7.03 -23.98
N GLY A 66 26.00 -6.88 -22.67
CA GLY A 66 25.04 -7.68 -21.90
C GLY A 66 23.60 -7.44 -22.33
N TRP A 67 23.23 -6.18 -22.65
CA TRP A 67 21.89 -5.86 -23.15
C TRP A 67 21.64 -6.37 -24.56
N THR A 68 22.62 -6.26 -25.46
CA THR A 68 22.58 -6.82 -26.82
C THR A 68 22.48 -8.35 -26.77
N TYR A 69 23.21 -9.02 -25.87
CA TYR A 69 23.09 -10.46 -25.67
C TYR A 69 21.67 -10.89 -25.27
N ILE A 70 21.01 -10.18 -24.36
CA ILE A 70 19.61 -10.44 -23.99
C ILE A 70 18.66 -10.21 -25.19
N LEU A 71 18.92 -9.16 -25.98
CA LEU A 71 18.15 -8.86 -27.19
C LEU A 71 18.28 -9.99 -28.24
N GLU A 72 19.50 -10.47 -28.50
CA GLU A 72 19.78 -11.50 -29.51
C GLU A 72 19.35 -12.90 -29.07
N LYS A 73 19.74 -13.34 -27.87
CA LYS A 73 19.50 -14.71 -27.38
C LYS A 73 18.07 -14.94 -26.91
N TYR A 74 17.46 -13.94 -26.27
CA TYR A 74 16.13 -14.04 -25.64
C TYR A 74 15.07 -13.17 -26.32
N ASN A 75 15.35 -12.61 -27.51
CA ASN A 75 14.46 -11.66 -28.20
C ASN A 75 14.01 -10.51 -27.26
N GLY A 76 14.92 -10.05 -26.40
CA GLY A 76 14.69 -8.96 -25.44
C GLY A 76 13.80 -9.30 -24.24
N HIS A 77 13.60 -10.60 -23.95
CA HIS A 77 12.95 -11.08 -22.72
C HIS A 77 14.00 -11.30 -21.62
N LEU A 78 13.71 -10.93 -20.37
CA LEU A 78 14.69 -11.04 -19.29
C LEU A 78 14.87 -12.49 -18.80
N PRO A 79 16.08 -13.07 -18.86
CA PRO A 79 16.38 -14.42 -18.36
C PRO A 79 16.55 -14.43 -16.83
N ILE A 80 15.44 -14.18 -16.13
CA ILE A 80 15.35 -14.29 -14.67
C ILE A 80 14.16 -15.15 -14.27
N GLU A 81 14.28 -15.76 -13.10
CA GLU A 81 13.17 -16.39 -12.38
C GLU A 81 12.88 -15.61 -11.09
N ILE A 82 11.59 -15.43 -10.79
CA ILE A 82 11.12 -14.83 -9.54
C ILE A 82 10.15 -15.81 -8.89
N LYS A 83 10.45 -16.20 -7.65
CA LYS A 83 9.53 -16.97 -6.79
C LYS A 83 9.02 -16.06 -5.68
N ALA A 84 7.74 -16.13 -5.34
CA ALA A 84 7.13 -15.27 -4.32
C ALA A 84 6.03 -16.01 -3.55
N VAL A 85 5.76 -15.57 -2.31
CA VAL A 85 4.57 -15.99 -1.58
C VAL A 85 3.30 -15.50 -2.32
N PRO A 86 2.13 -16.15 -2.14
CA PRO A 86 0.87 -15.64 -2.69
C PRO A 86 0.54 -14.21 -2.26
N GLU A 87 0.11 -13.36 -3.19
CA GLU A 87 -0.28 -11.98 -2.87
C GLU A 87 -1.45 -11.98 -1.87
N GLY A 88 -1.41 -11.06 -0.90
CA GLY A 88 -2.34 -10.98 0.23
C GLY A 88 -1.91 -11.77 1.47
N SER A 89 -0.96 -12.71 1.38
CA SER A 89 -0.52 -13.49 2.56
C SER A 89 0.05 -12.62 3.69
N VAL A 90 -0.45 -12.79 4.90
CA VAL A 90 0.06 -12.13 6.12
C VAL A 90 1.27 -12.90 6.65
N ILE A 91 2.49 -12.38 6.42
CA ILE A 91 3.75 -13.04 6.79
C ILE A 91 4.49 -12.26 7.89
N PRO A 92 4.92 -12.92 9.00
CA PRO A 92 5.73 -12.29 10.04
C PRO A 92 7.06 -11.70 9.54
N ARG A 93 7.46 -10.55 10.11
CA ARG A 93 8.70 -9.84 9.75
C ARG A 93 9.94 -10.73 9.88
N GLY A 94 10.90 -10.55 8.96
CA GLY A 94 12.15 -11.30 8.92
C GLY A 94 12.11 -12.58 8.07
N ASN A 95 10.95 -12.93 7.49
CA ASN A 95 10.83 -14.01 6.52
C ASN A 95 11.14 -13.57 5.07
N VAL A 96 11.50 -14.53 4.21
CA VAL A 96 11.62 -14.33 2.76
C VAL A 96 10.22 -14.18 2.15
N LEU A 97 10.03 -13.13 1.34
CA LEU A 97 8.78 -12.88 0.63
C LEU A 97 8.89 -13.24 -0.87
N PHE A 98 10.08 -13.10 -1.42
CA PHE A 98 10.39 -13.48 -2.80
C PHE A 98 11.90 -13.71 -2.95
N THR A 99 12.27 -14.44 -4.00
CA THR A 99 13.65 -14.62 -4.47
C THR A 99 13.73 -14.24 -5.95
N VAL A 100 14.91 -13.79 -6.40
CA VAL A 100 15.20 -13.52 -7.81
C VAL A 100 16.52 -14.20 -8.14
N GLU A 101 16.54 -14.98 -9.23
CA GLU A 101 17.74 -15.64 -9.72
C GLU A 101 17.88 -15.49 -11.25
N SER A 102 19.11 -15.47 -11.76
CA SER A 102 19.35 -15.45 -13.21
C SER A 102 19.22 -16.87 -13.74
N THR A 103 18.52 -17.06 -14.86
CA THR A 103 18.44 -18.35 -15.55
C THR A 103 19.57 -18.52 -16.58
N ASP A 104 20.38 -17.48 -16.81
CA ASP A 104 21.57 -17.50 -17.67
C ASP A 104 22.82 -17.01 -16.90
N PRO A 105 23.93 -17.77 -16.89
CA PRO A 105 25.21 -17.33 -16.34
C PRO A 105 25.69 -15.97 -16.86
N GLU A 106 25.51 -15.64 -18.15
CA GLU A 106 25.93 -14.37 -18.75
C GLU A 106 25.09 -13.16 -18.27
N CYS A 107 23.98 -13.42 -17.58
CA CYS A 107 23.05 -12.42 -17.05
C CYS A 107 23.11 -12.29 -15.52
N TYR A 108 24.19 -12.76 -14.86
CA TYR A 108 24.37 -12.69 -13.41
C TYR A 108 24.08 -11.30 -12.80
N TRP A 109 24.44 -10.23 -13.52
CA TRP A 109 24.27 -8.83 -13.14
C TRP A 109 22.80 -8.34 -13.17
N LEU A 110 21.91 -9.02 -13.90
CA LEU A 110 20.52 -8.62 -14.11
C LEU A 110 19.65 -8.77 -12.84
N THR A 111 20.01 -9.70 -11.96
CA THR A 111 19.30 -10.00 -10.69
C THR A 111 19.18 -8.79 -9.76
N ASN A 112 20.22 -7.96 -9.68
CA ASN A 112 20.22 -6.70 -8.92
C ASN A 112 19.85 -5.46 -9.75
N TRP A 113 19.61 -5.62 -11.06
CA TRP A 113 19.22 -4.53 -11.96
C TRP A 113 17.72 -4.23 -11.90
N VAL A 114 16.88 -5.27 -11.93
CA VAL A 114 15.38 -5.19 -11.94
C VAL A 114 14.77 -4.64 -10.64
N GLU A 115 15.60 -4.00 -9.85
CA GLU A 115 15.40 -3.57 -8.49
C GLU A 115 14.94 -2.10 -8.43
N GLY A 116 15.22 -1.26 -9.43
CA GLY A 116 14.99 0.20 -9.35
C GLY A 116 13.60 0.74 -9.74
N ALA A 117 12.63 -0.11 -10.12
CA ALA A 117 11.35 0.34 -10.66
C ALA A 117 10.45 1.04 -9.62
N ARG A 118 10.15 2.34 -9.83
CA ARG A 118 9.43 3.23 -8.88
C ARG A 118 7.89 3.30 -9.06
N TRP A 119 7.22 3.85 -8.05
CA TRP A 119 5.76 3.96 -7.91
C TRP A 119 5.26 5.40 -7.67
N ALA A 120 4.10 5.74 -8.28
CA ALA A 120 3.23 6.91 -8.04
C ALA A 120 1.89 6.67 -8.83
N ARG A 121 0.76 7.40 -8.69
CA ARG A 121 0.19 8.32 -7.67
C ARG A 121 -1.34 8.45 -7.91
N LEU A 122 -2.17 8.76 -6.90
CA LEU A 122 -3.59 9.17 -7.07
C LEU A 122 -4.00 10.26 -6.04
N GLY A 123 -5.11 10.97 -6.29
CA GLY A 123 -5.61 12.09 -5.46
C GLY A 123 -7.15 12.24 -5.47
N SER A 124 -7.70 13.20 -4.72
CA SER A 124 -9.15 13.38 -4.50
C SER A 124 -9.63 14.86 -4.50
N ILE A 125 -10.94 15.06 -4.42
CA ILE A 125 -11.70 16.31 -4.69
C ILE A 125 -11.84 17.22 -3.43
N ARG A 126 -12.16 18.51 -3.61
CA ARG A 126 -11.82 19.63 -2.68
C ARG A 126 -13.01 20.47 -2.18
N LEU A 127 -12.75 21.21 -1.09
CA LEU A 127 -13.53 22.25 -0.38
C LEU A 127 -14.30 23.32 -1.23
N CYS A 128 -14.06 23.41 -2.54
CA CYS A 128 -14.48 24.54 -3.39
C CYS A 128 -16.01 24.73 -3.54
N THR A 129 -16.82 23.70 -3.26
CA THR A 129 -18.27 23.70 -3.55
C THR A 129 -19.12 24.42 -2.51
N ILE A 130 -18.69 24.49 -1.24
CA ILE A 130 -19.42 25.19 -0.18
C ILE A 130 -19.13 26.68 -0.22
N THR A 131 -17.84 27.04 -0.21
CA THR A 131 -17.38 28.42 -0.13
C THR A 131 -17.74 29.27 -1.36
N ALA A 132 -18.06 28.64 -2.49
CA ALA A 132 -18.57 29.31 -3.70
C ALA A 132 -19.91 30.05 -3.49
N TRP A 133 -20.70 29.67 -2.48
CA TRP A 133 -21.95 30.37 -2.15
C TRP A 133 -21.73 31.61 -1.27
N GLY A 134 -20.56 31.75 -0.66
CA GLY A 134 -20.26 32.78 0.34
C GLY A 134 -20.76 32.40 1.75
N LYS A 135 -20.19 33.06 2.77
CA LYS A 135 -20.37 32.68 4.18
C LYS A 135 -21.83 32.75 4.65
N ASP A 136 -22.54 33.79 4.24
CA ASP A 136 -23.91 34.03 4.68
C ASP A 136 -24.92 33.04 4.05
N HIS A 137 -24.47 32.22 3.09
CA HIS A 137 -25.26 31.24 2.35
C HIS A 137 -24.80 29.78 2.58
N GLU A 138 -24.02 29.49 3.63
CA GLU A 138 -23.59 28.12 3.97
C GLU A 138 -24.79 27.15 4.10
N LYS A 139 -25.86 27.59 4.78
CA LYS A 139 -27.13 26.86 4.90
C LYS A 139 -27.76 26.57 3.52
N ASP A 140 -27.75 27.53 2.60
CA ASP A 140 -28.36 27.38 1.28
C ASP A 140 -27.55 26.38 0.42
N ALA A 141 -26.21 26.37 0.55
CA ALA A 141 -25.33 25.37 -0.07
C ALA A 141 -25.61 23.96 0.47
N PHE A 142 -25.74 23.83 1.80
CA PHE A 142 -26.06 22.56 2.47
C PHE A 142 -27.44 22.02 2.05
N GLU A 143 -28.46 22.89 2.03
CA GLU A 143 -29.82 22.55 1.60
C GLU A 143 -29.86 22.15 0.12
N HIS A 144 -29.10 22.84 -0.74
CA HIS A 144 -28.99 22.49 -2.15
C HIS A 144 -28.39 21.08 -2.33
N ILE A 145 -27.22 20.82 -1.75
CA ILE A 145 -26.50 19.54 -1.89
C ILE A 145 -27.36 18.37 -1.37
N ILE A 146 -27.97 18.52 -0.20
CA ILE A 146 -28.72 17.41 0.41
C ILE A 146 -30.00 17.05 -0.37
N LYS A 147 -30.58 18.02 -1.09
CA LYS A 147 -31.70 17.82 -2.03
C LYS A 147 -31.26 17.25 -3.39
N GLN A 148 -30.05 17.53 -3.85
CA GLN A 148 -29.50 16.87 -5.07
C GLN A 148 -29.23 15.37 -4.84
N PHE A 149 -28.88 14.98 -3.61
CA PHE A 149 -28.55 13.60 -3.24
C PHE A 149 -29.53 13.02 -2.18
N PRO A 150 -30.82 12.83 -2.51
CA PRO A 150 -31.82 12.39 -1.52
C PRO A 150 -31.74 10.90 -1.17
N ASN A 151 -31.34 10.06 -2.13
CA ASN A 151 -31.45 8.60 -2.06
C ASN A 151 -30.11 7.86 -1.93
N VAL A 152 -29.02 8.59 -1.67
CA VAL A 152 -27.67 8.03 -1.47
C VAL A 152 -27.02 8.64 -0.22
N PRO A 153 -26.05 7.96 0.43
CA PRO A 153 -25.25 8.58 1.48
C PRO A 153 -24.54 9.82 0.93
N VAL A 154 -24.59 10.94 1.64
CA VAL A 154 -23.96 12.19 1.20
C VAL A 154 -23.05 12.74 2.29
N SER A 155 -21.76 12.91 1.98
CA SER A 155 -20.82 13.55 2.90
C SER A 155 -20.72 15.04 2.60
N ILE A 156 -20.85 15.87 3.63
CA ILE A 156 -20.81 17.33 3.51
C ILE A 156 -19.80 17.90 4.51
N VAL A 157 -18.75 18.52 3.96
CA VAL A 157 -17.73 19.26 4.72
C VAL A 157 -18.44 20.43 5.41
N SER A 158 -18.46 20.38 6.74
CA SER A 158 -19.32 21.23 7.58
C SER A 158 -18.52 22.24 8.43
N ASP A 159 -17.22 22.37 8.20
CA ASP A 159 -16.30 23.23 8.94
C ASP A 159 -15.75 24.39 8.10
N SER A 160 -16.43 24.75 6.99
CA SER A 160 -16.00 25.84 6.10
C SER A 160 -15.89 27.19 6.82
N TYR A 161 -16.67 27.39 7.89
CA TYR A 161 -16.58 28.57 8.76
C TYR A 161 -16.63 28.26 10.26
N ASP A 162 -17.56 27.42 10.71
CA ASP A 162 -17.66 26.95 12.11
C ASP A 162 -18.44 25.62 12.19
N ILE A 163 -17.70 24.53 12.45
CA ILE A 163 -18.25 23.16 12.57
C ILE A 163 -19.32 23.02 13.67
N TYR A 164 -19.17 23.76 14.77
CA TYR A 164 -20.07 23.64 15.91
C TYR A 164 -21.39 24.35 15.62
N ASN A 165 -21.33 25.54 15.01
CA ASN A 165 -22.51 26.23 14.50
C ASN A 165 -23.22 25.43 13.39
N ALA A 166 -22.47 24.88 12.44
CA ALA A 166 -23.02 24.04 11.37
C ALA A 166 -23.76 22.81 11.94
N CYS A 167 -23.19 22.11 12.92
CA CYS A 167 -23.84 20.97 13.57
C CYS A 167 -25.04 21.38 14.43
N GLU A 168 -24.92 22.45 15.23
CA GLU A 168 -25.95 22.82 16.21
C GLU A 168 -27.13 23.55 15.58
N LYS A 169 -26.85 24.53 14.71
CA LYS A 169 -27.83 25.47 14.16
C LYS A 169 -28.29 25.08 12.77
N ILE A 170 -27.36 24.82 11.86
CA ILE A 170 -27.74 24.54 10.47
C ILE A 170 -28.33 23.13 10.35
N TRP A 171 -27.59 22.09 10.74
CA TRP A 171 -28.08 20.72 10.72
C TRP A 171 -29.06 20.41 11.86
N GLY A 172 -28.80 20.92 13.05
CA GLY A 172 -29.57 20.62 14.26
C GLY A 172 -30.87 21.42 14.46
N GLU A 173 -31.05 22.54 13.76
CA GLU A 173 -32.26 23.38 13.83
C GLU A 173 -32.83 23.63 12.42
N ASP A 174 -32.17 24.43 11.57
CA ASP A 174 -32.72 24.95 10.30
C ASP A 174 -33.10 23.86 9.28
N LEU A 175 -32.17 22.92 9.04
CA LEU A 175 -32.32 21.84 8.05
C LEU A 175 -32.72 20.50 8.67
N ARG A 176 -32.97 20.46 9.99
CA ARG A 176 -33.20 19.23 10.76
C ARG A 176 -34.27 18.32 10.15
N SER A 177 -35.39 18.90 9.72
CA SER A 177 -36.51 18.15 9.13
C SER A 177 -36.12 17.43 7.83
N LEU A 178 -35.20 18.00 7.04
CA LEU A 178 -34.65 17.37 5.84
C LEU A 178 -33.70 16.20 6.19
N ILE A 179 -33.11 16.19 7.39
CA ILE A 179 -32.23 15.11 7.87
C ILE A 179 -33.06 13.95 8.41
N GLU A 180 -34.05 14.25 9.25
CA GLU A 180 -34.96 13.25 9.85
C GLU A 180 -35.82 12.53 8.78
N ALA A 181 -36.05 13.16 7.63
CA ALA A 181 -36.75 12.57 6.49
C ALA A 181 -35.89 11.60 5.64
N ARG A 182 -34.57 11.46 5.90
CA ARG A 182 -33.69 10.60 5.09
C ARG A 182 -33.78 9.13 5.49
N SER A 183 -33.48 8.25 4.54
CA SER A 183 -33.39 6.80 4.77
C SER A 183 -32.09 6.42 5.49
N ALA A 184 -32.13 5.33 6.25
CA ALA A 184 -30.96 4.66 6.82
C ALA A 184 -29.90 4.26 5.75
N ASN A 185 -30.34 4.02 4.51
CA ASN A 185 -29.46 3.70 3.38
C ASN A 185 -28.91 4.95 2.67
N ALA A 186 -29.34 6.15 3.10
CA ALA A 186 -28.97 7.42 2.50
C ALA A 186 -28.62 8.50 3.55
N PRO A 187 -27.79 8.22 4.57
CA PRO A 187 -27.54 9.16 5.66
C PRO A 187 -26.84 10.44 5.20
N LEU A 188 -27.05 11.53 5.94
CA LEU A 188 -26.09 12.63 5.98
C LEU A 188 -24.84 12.16 6.73
N VAL A 189 -23.67 12.36 6.15
CA VAL A 189 -22.38 12.11 6.79
C VAL A 189 -21.67 13.44 7.02
N VAL A 190 -21.82 13.99 8.22
CA VAL A 190 -21.20 15.26 8.63
C VAL A 190 -19.68 15.09 8.65
N ARG A 191 -18.96 15.96 7.95
CA ARG A 191 -17.50 15.92 7.85
C ARG A 191 -16.86 17.17 8.47
N PRO A 192 -16.28 17.07 9.68
CA PRO A 192 -15.15 17.93 10.08
C PRO A 192 -13.89 17.63 9.24
N ASP A 193 -13.12 18.66 8.91
CA ASP A 193 -11.89 18.58 8.10
C ASP A 193 -10.77 19.49 8.66
N SER A 194 -10.88 19.90 9.92
CA SER A 194 -9.91 20.74 10.65
C SER A 194 -10.10 20.66 12.17
N GLY A 195 -9.08 21.09 12.93
CA GLY A 195 -9.07 21.09 14.39
C GLY A 195 -8.26 19.93 14.98
N ASP A 196 -8.34 19.73 16.31
CA ASP A 196 -7.85 18.49 16.91
C ASP A 196 -8.82 17.34 16.55
N PRO A 197 -8.35 16.21 15.99
CA PRO A 197 -9.25 15.15 15.53
C PRO A 197 -10.11 14.51 16.61
N LEU A 198 -9.59 14.33 17.84
CA LEU A 198 -10.31 13.68 18.93
C LEU A 198 -11.34 14.63 19.54
N ASP A 199 -10.91 15.83 19.93
CA ASP A 199 -11.78 16.82 20.56
C ASP A 199 -12.92 17.24 19.61
N THR A 200 -12.60 17.41 18.31
CA THR A 200 -13.59 17.78 17.30
C THR A 200 -14.62 16.67 17.10
N VAL A 201 -14.20 15.41 16.97
CA VAL A 201 -15.12 14.26 16.84
C VAL A 201 -16.04 14.14 18.07
N LEU A 202 -15.48 14.19 19.28
CA LEU A 202 -16.28 14.09 20.51
C LEU A 202 -17.30 15.21 20.61
N LYS A 203 -16.89 16.46 20.37
CA LYS A 203 -17.77 17.62 20.47
C LYS A 203 -18.84 17.66 19.37
N VAL A 204 -18.53 17.22 18.14
CA VAL A 204 -19.52 17.03 17.08
C VAL A 204 -20.54 15.96 17.47
N LEU A 205 -20.10 14.80 17.97
CA LEU A 205 -21.00 13.73 18.44
C LEU A 205 -21.89 14.20 19.60
N GLU A 206 -21.38 14.99 20.53
CA GLU A 206 -22.18 15.58 21.61
C GLU A 206 -23.24 16.58 21.11
N ILE A 207 -22.89 17.46 20.18
CA ILE A 207 -23.83 18.43 19.59
C ILE A 207 -24.93 17.68 18.82
N LEU A 208 -24.52 16.75 17.94
CA LEU A 208 -25.46 15.94 17.18
C LEU A 208 -26.35 15.09 18.10
N GLY A 209 -25.80 14.50 19.17
CA GLY A 209 -26.56 13.74 20.17
C GLY A 209 -27.57 14.55 20.98
N LYS A 210 -27.35 15.86 21.16
CA LYS A 210 -28.32 16.78 21.79
C LYS A 210 -29.45 17.18 20.84
N LYS A 211 -29.22 17.18 19.53
CA LYS A 211 -30.22 17.57 18.50
C LYS A 211 -30.98 16.37 17.93
N PHE A 212 -30.28 15.27 17.66
CA PHE A 212 -30.76 14.00 17.14
C PHE A 212 -30.59 12.94 18.24
N GLN A 213 -31.69 12.61 18.93
CA GLN A 213 -31.65 11.77 20.11
C GLN A 213 -31.06 10.38 19.81
N PRO A 214 -29.93 9.98 20.42
CA PRO A 214 -29.33 8.68 20.17
C PRO A 214 -30.09 7.57 20.90
N VAL A 215 -29.94 6.35 20.40
CA VAL A 215 -30.36 5.11 21.08
C VAL A 215 -29.15 4.43 21.70
N GLU A 216 -29.36 3.62 22.75
CA GLU A 216 -28.31 2.79 23.33
C GLU A 216 -28.33 1.40 22.67
N ASN A 217 -27.18 0.92 22.20
CA ASN A 217 -27.04 -0.41 21.62
C ASN A 217 -26.90 -1.50 22.71
N SER A 218 -26.91 -2.77 22.31
CA SER A 218 -26.81 -3.93 23.22
C SER A 218 -25.49 -4.01 24.02
N LYS A 219 -24.50 -3.17 23.72
CA LYS A 219 -23.21 -3.05 24.45
C LYS A 219 -23.15 -1.83 25.38
N GLY A 220 -24.22 -1.04 25.50
CA GLY A 220 -24.26 0.15 26.35
C GLY A 220 -23.58 1.38 25.75
N PHE A 221 -23.60 1.52 24.42
CA PHE A 221 -23.03 2.67 23.70
C PHE A 221 -24.11 3.44 22.94
N LYS A 222 -23.99 4.77 22.92
CA LYS A 222 -24.84 5.70 22.17
C LYS A 222 -24.63 5.54 20.66
N VAL A 223 -25.71 5.42 19.92
CA VAL A 223 -25.78 5.36 18.46
C VAL A 223 -26.74 6.44 17.96
N LEU A 224 -26.25 7.31 17.07
CA LEU A 224 -27.05 8.33 16.40
C LEU A 224 -28.13 7.67 15.51
N PRO A 225 -29.28 8.33 15.30
CA PRO A 225 -30.30 7.85 14.36
C PRO A 225 -29.70 7.47 12.99
N PRO A 226 -30.20 6.42 12.33
CA PRO A 226 -29.50 5.79 11.20
C PRO A 226 -29.35 6.68 9.95
N TYR A 227 -30.07 7.80 9.90
CA TYR A 227 -30.01 8.81 8.83
C TYR A 227 -28.90 9.87 9.03
N ILE A 228 -28.14 9.85 10.13
CA ILE A 228 -27.02 10.77 10.35
C ILE A 228 -25.78 10.06 10.93
N ARG A 229 -24.62 10.34 10.35
CA ARG A 229 -23.30 9.79 10.71
C ARG A 229 -22.22 10.87 10.63
N VAL A 230 -21.02 10.56 11.11
CA VAL A 230 -19.84 11.43 11.05
C VAL A 230 -18.75 10.78 10.20
N ILE A 231 -17.93 11.57 9.51
CA ILE A 231 -16.66 11.11 8.93
C ILE A 231 -15.53 12.08 9.31
N GLN A 232 -14.51 11.58 10.01
CA GLN A 232 -13.29 12.35 10.26
C GLN A 232 -12.35 12.15 9.06
N GLY A 233 -12.05 13.23 8.33
CA GLY A 233 -11.18 13.21 7.14
C GLY A 233 -9.79 13.81 7.35
N ASP A 234 -9.64 14.68 8.34
CA ASP A 234 -8.39 15.39 8.64
C ASP A 234 -7.59 14.74 9.79
N GLY A 235 -6.27 14.89 9.76
CA GLY A 235 -5.37 14.42 10.82
C GLY A 235 -5.30 12.90 11.03
N VAL A 236 -6.04 12.07 10.26
CA VAL A 236 -6.13 10.62 10.49
C VAL A 236 -4.86 9.88 10.04
N ASP A 237 -4.10 9.36 11.00
CA ASP A 237 -3.13 8.27 10.83
C ASP A 237 -3.41 7.13 11.82
N ILE A 238 -2.58 6.08 11.85
CA ILE A 238 -2.82 4.90 12.70
C ILE A 238 -2.86 5.23 14.21
N ASN A 239 -2.15 6.27 14.65
CA ASN A 239 -2.10 6.67 16.06
C ASN A 239 -3.33 7.51 16.41
N THR A 240 -3.65 8.53 15.60
CA THR A 240 -4.82 9.38 15.85
C THR A 240 -6.13 8.60 15.67
N LEU A 241 -6.18 7.61 14.78
CA LEU A 241 -7.29 6.66 14.69
C LEU A 241 -7.53 5.93 16.03
N GLN A 242 -6.46 5.42 16.65
CA GLN A 242 -6.52 4.72 17.94
C GLN A 242 -6.97 5.66 19.08
N GLU A 243 -6.46 6.90 19.09
CA GLU A 243 -6.85 7.94 20.05
C GLU A 243 -8.33 8.29 19.94
N ILE A 244 -8.86 8.49 18.72
CA ILE A 244 -10.26 8.82 18.48
C ILE A 244 -11.18 7.68 18.94
N VAL A 245 -10.92 6.42 18.56
CA VAL A 245 -11.83 5.31 18.91
C VAL A 245 -11.82 4.98 20.41
N GLU A 246 -10.68 5.11 21.09
CA GLU A 246 -10.59 4.94 22.54
C GLU A 246 -11.26 6.12 23.27
N GLY A 247 -11.08 7.35 22.81
CA GLY A 247 -11.77 8.52 23.36
C GLY A 247 -13.30 8.43 23.19
N MET A 248 -13.79 7.99 22.01
CA MET A 248 -15.21 7.70 21.78
C MET A 248 -15.74 6.63 22.74
N LYS A 249 -14.99 5.54 22.93
CA LYS A 249 -15.35 4.44 23.83
C LYS A 249 -15.47 4.91 25.28
N GLN A 250 -14.53 5.74 25.76
CA GLN A 250 -14.58 6.35 27.10
C GLN A 250 -15.83 7.22 27.28
N HIS A 251 -16.19 8.00 26.25
CA HIS A 251 -17.40 8.84 26.23
C HIS A 251 -18.69 8.10 25.85
N LYS A 252 -18.67 6.75 25.83
CA LYS A 252 -19.80 5.87 25.51
C LYS A 252 -20.44 6.13 24.14
N TRP A 253 -19.66 6.57 23.16
CA TRP A 253 -20.08 6.67 21.76
C TRP A 253 -19.70 5.39 21.00
N SER A 254 -20.63 4.80 20.27
CA SER A 254 -20.33 3.63 19.44
C SER A 254 -19.49 4.01 18.22
N ILE A 255 -18.57 3.14 17.81
CA ILE A 255 -17.84 3.28 16.54
C ILE A 255 -18.77 3.18 15.31
N GLU A 256 -19.98 2.64 15.46
CA GLU A 256 -21.05 2.64 14.42
C GLU A 256 -21.44 4.05 13.93
N ASN A 257 -21.08 5.10 14.68
CA ASN A 257 -21.39 6.49 14.36
C ASN A 257 -20.43 7.13 13.37
N ILE A 258 -19.23 6.57 13.19
CA ILE A 258 -18.11 7.23 12.51
C ILE A 258 -17.50 6.38 11.39
N SER A 259 -17.05 7.05 10.34
CA SER A 259 -16.12 6.52 9.35
C SER A 259 -14.84 7.38 9.34
N PHE A 260 -13.76 6.86 8.77
CA PHE A 260 -12.49 7.57 8.70
C PHE A 260 -12.01 7.69 7.25
N GLY A 261 -11.59 8.90 6.87
CA GLY A 261 -10.84 9.16 5.65
C GLY A 261 -9.38 9.44 6.01
N SER A 262 -8.44 8.80 5.33
CA SER A 262 -7.01 9.13 5.45
C SER A 262 -6.38 9.25 4.07
N GLY A 263 -5.75 10.39 3.81
CA GLY A 263 -5.08 10.69 2.54
C GLY A 263 -3.56 10.54 2.65
N GLY A 264 -2.90 11.63 3.08
CA GLY A 264 -1.44 11.69 3.15
C GLY A 264 -0.83 10.63 4.07
N ALA A 265 -1.45 10.35 5.22
CA ALA A 265 -0.90 9.36 6.14
C ALA A 265 -0.94 7.93 5.60
N LEU A 266 -2.09 7.51 5.06
CA LEU A 266 -2.29 6.19 4.47
C LEU A 266 -1.47 5.94 3.20
N LEU A 267 -1.24 6.96 2.37
CA LEU A 267 -0.66 6.78 1.02
C LEU A 267 0.73 7.42 0.83
N GLN A 268 1.23 8.25 1.75
CA GLN A 268 2.46 9.03 1.57
C GLN A 268 3.37 9.11 2.81
N LYS A 269 2.82 9.10 4.04
CA LYS A 269 3.59 9.11 5.31
C LYS A 269 4.16 7.71 5.67
N LEU A 270 4.36 6.87 4.66
CA LEU A 270 4.93 5.53 4.77
C LEU A 270 6.31 5.52 4.13
N THR A 271 7.32 5.06 4.86
CA THR A 271 8.69 4.90 4.35
C THR A 271 9.04 3.42 4.25
N ARG A 272 9.96 3.09 3.34
CA ARG A 272 10.53 1.73 3.20
C ARG A 272 11.02 1.16 4.54
N ASP A 273 11.55 2.03 5.39
CA ASP A 273 12.15 1.67 6.68
C ASP A 273 11.13 1.36 7.78
N LEU A 274 9.85 1.75 7.65
CA LEU A 274 8.79 1.40 8.60
C LEU A 274 8.64 -0.11 8.80
N LEU A 275 8.81 -0.88 7.72
CA LEU A 275 8.79 -2.35 7.71
C LEU A 275 10.18 -2.95 7.44
N ASN A 276 11.23 -2.10 7.41
CA ASN A 276 12.59 -2.44 6.99
C ASN A 276 12.67 -3.20 5.65
N CYS A 277 11.74 -2.91 4.72
CA CYS A 277 11.63 -3.56 3.41
C CYS A 277 12.98 -3.53 2.67
N SER A 278 13.56 -4.70 2.38
CA SER A 278 14.92 -4.77 1.86
C SER A 278 15.20 -6.03 1.04
N PHE A 279 16.01 -5.87 0.00
CA PHE A 279 16.52 -6.96 -0.83
C PHE A 279 18.01 -7.16 -0.61
N LYS A 280 18.51 -8.39 -0.73
CA LYS A 280 19.90 -8.78 -0.46
C LYS A 280 20.26 -9.96 -1.37
N CYS A 281 21.46 -9.94 -1.95
CA CYS A 281 22.07 -11.17 -2.44
C CYS A 281 22.43 -12.05 -1.23
N SER A 282 22.00 -13.31 -1.24
CA SER A 282 22.31 -14.31 -0.21
C SER A 282 23.14 -15.50 -0.76
N TYR A 283 23.18 -15.69 -2.08
CA TYR A 283 23.84 -16.81 -2.73
C TYR A 283 24.43 -16.38 -4.08
N VAL A 284 25.63 -16.87 -4.39
CA VAL A 284 26.28 -16.72 -5.70
C VAL A 284 26.91 -18.05 -6.12
N VAL A 285 27.12 -18.24 -7.43
CA VAL A 285 27.91 -19.36 -7.97
C VAL A 285 29.16 -18.79 -8.62
N THR A 286 30.33 -19.12 -8.08
CA THR A 286 31.63 -18.66 -8.58
C THR A 286 32.49 -19.88 -8.91
N ASN A 287 33.04 -19.95 -10.13
CA ASN A 287 33.81 -21.11 -10.62
C ASN A 287 33.05 -22.45 -10.48
N GLY A 288 31.72 -22.44 -10.65
CA GLY A 288 30.86 -23.62 -10.48
C GLY A 288 30.58 -24.01 -9.03
N LEU A 289 31.13 -23.29 -8.04
CA LEU A 289 30.90 -23.53 -6.61
C LEU A 289 29.89 -22.54 -6.05
N GLY A 290 28.87 -23.05 -5.36
CA GLY A 290 27.91 -22.24 -4.62
C GLY A 290 28.53 -21.64 -3.36
N VAL A 291 28.34 -20.35 -3.14
CA VAL A 291 28.84 -19.61 -1.97
C VAL A 291 27.70 -18.86 -1.30
N ASN A 292 27.49 -19.13 -0.01
CA ASN A 292 26.56 -18.37 0.83
C ASN A 292 27.18 -17.01 1.16
N VAL A 293 26.54 -15.93 0.73
CA VAL A 293 26.97 -14.55 0.98
C VAL A 293 25.99 -13.84 1.91
N PHE A 294 26.48 -12.91 2.72
CA PHE A 294 25.67 -12.11 3.63
C PHE A 294 26.42 -10.86 4.07
N LYS A 295 25.69 -9.87 4.58
CA LYS A 295 26.24 -8.75 5.36
C LYS A 295 25.98 -8.98 6.84
N ASP A 296 26.94 -8.59 7.68
CA ASP A 296 26.80 -8.60 9.15
C ASP A 296 27.53 -7.38 9.74
N PRO A 297 26.88 -6.19 9.76
CA PRO A 297 27.54 -4.96 10.20
C PRO A 297 27.75 -4.97 11.72
N VAL A 298 29.01 -4.92 12.17
CA VAL A 298 29.39 -4.95 13.59
C VAL A 298 28.64 -3.90 14.45
N ALA A 299 28.40 -2.72 13.89
CA ALA A 299 27.70 -1.62 14.57
C ALA A 299 26.16 -1.71 14.53
N ASP A 300 25.58 -2.64 13.78
CA ASP A 300 24.12 -2.79 13.66
C ASP A 300 23.71 -4.25 13.30
N PRO A 301 23.59 -5.13 14.31
CA PRO A 301 23.18 -6.52 14.12
C PRO A 301 21.79 -6.69 13.47
N ASN A 302 20.90 -5.70 13.57
CA ASN A 302 19.58 -5.75 12.93
C ASN A 302 19.68 -5.66 11.40
N LYS A 303 20.83 -5.22 10.86
CA LYS A 303 21.12 -5.20 9.42
C LYS A 303 21.79 -6.47 8.91
N ARG A 304 21.93 -7.51 9.73
CA ARG A 304 22.44 -8.83 9.31
C ARG A 304 21.48 -9.47 8.30
N SER A 305 21.99 -9.95 7.17
CA SER A 305 21.17 -10.62 6.15
C SER A 305 21.19 -12.14 6.25
N LYS A 306 20.17 -12.77 5.66
CA LYS A 306 20.09 -14.23 5.47
C LYS A 306 21.18 -14.77 4.53
N LYS A 307 21.45 -16.06 4.63
CA LYS A 307 22.53 -16.79 3.93
C LYS A 307 21.99 -17.85 2.96
N GLY A 308 22.65 -17.98 1.81
CA GLY A 308 22.44 -19.06 0.85
C GLY A 308 21.07 -19.04 0.14
N ARG A 309 20.70 -20.19 -0.44
CA ARG A 309 19.37 -20.39 -1.02
C ARG A 309 18.32 -20.39 0.09
N LEU A 310 17.20 -19.71 -0.15
CA LEU A 310 16.12 -19.49 0.82
C LEU A 310 14.85 -20.19 0.36
N SER A 311 14.03 -20.63 1.32
CA SER A 311 12.68 -21.17 1.12
C SER A 311 11.80 -20.81 2.32
N LEU A 312 10.48 -20.70 2.10
CA LEU A 312 9.51 -20.33 3.14
C LEU A 312 8.60 -21.51 3.45
N HIS A 313 8.49 -21.90 4.71
CA HIS A 313 7.72 -23.07 5.13
C HIS A 313 6.78 -22.75 6.29
N ARG A 314 5.83 -23.65 6.57
CA ARG A 314 5.08 -23.63 7.84
C ARG A 314 5.82 -24.43 8.92
N THR A 315 5.79 -23.94 10.14
CA THR A 315 6.21 -24.71 11.33
C THR A 315 5.10 -25.70 11.73
N PRO A 316 5.40 -26.70 12.57
CA PRO A 316 4.38 -27.55 13.18
C PRO A 316 3.34 -26.80 14.04
N SER A 317 3.63 -25.57 14.48
CA SER A 317 2.67 -24.69 15.17
C SER A 317 1.74 -23.91 14.22
N GLY A 318 1.99 -23.95 12.91
CA GLY A 318 1.24 -23.20 11.88
C GLY A 318 1.86 -21.86 11.49
N ASP A 319 2.86 -21.37 12.25
CA ASP A 319 3.65 -20.15 11.96
C ASP A 319 4.51 -20.30 10.70
N PHE A 320 5.19 -19.22 10.30
CA PHE A 320 6.09 -19.19 9.14
C PHE A 320 7.57 -19.21 9.55
N VAL A 321 8.36 -20.02 8.85
CA VAL A 321 9.82 -20.08 9.00
C VAL A 321 10.53 -20.00 7.64
N THR A 322 11.55 -19.16 7.56
CA THR A 322 12.46 -19.11 6.40
C THR A 322 13.67 -19.98 6.66
N LEU A 323 13.81 -21.05 5.90
CA LEU A 323 15.00 -21.90 5.92
C LEU A 323 16.10 -21.27 5.05
N GLU A 324 17.32 -21.29 5.59
CA GLU A 324 18.52 -20.69 4.97
C GLU A 324 19.48 -21.78 4.49
N GLU A 325 20.50 -21.39 3.71
CA GLU A 325 21.60 -22.27 3.30
C GLU A 325 21.16 -23.50 2.48
N GLY A 326 20.00 -23.45 1.81
CA GLY A 326 19.44 -24.56 1.05
C GLY A 326 18.72 -25.63 1.90
N LYS A 327 18.54 -25.43 3.21
CA LYS A 327 17.93 -26.43 4.11
C LYS A 327 16.47 -26.80 3.79
N GLY A 328 15.79 -26.05 2.91
CA GLY A 328 14.50 -26.46 2.35
C GLY A 328 14.58 -27.74 1.52
N ASP A 329 15.73 -28.02 0.89
CA ASP A 329 15.96 -29.25 0.12
C ASP A 329 16.03 -30.52 1.00
N LEU A 330 15.97 -30.38 2.34
CA LEU A 330 15.86 -31.49 3.29
C LEU A 330 14.41 -31.94 3.52
N GLU A 331 13.42 -31.19 3.02
CA GLU A 331 11.97 -31.47 3.11
C GLU A 331 11.39 -31.60 4.53
N GLU A 332 12.16 -31.30 5.59
CA GLU A 332 11.77 -31.43 7.01
C GLU A 332 10.54 -30.59 7.41
N PHE A 333 10.28 -29.48 6.70
CA PHE A 333 9.17 -28.55 6.97
C PHE A 333 8.08 -28.56 5.87
N GLY A 334 8.09 -29.57 5.00
CA GLY A 334 7.13 -29.74 3.92
C GLY A 334 7.44 -28.89 2.69
N VAL A 335 6.40 -28.32 2.08
CA VAL A 335 6.46 -27.67 0.76
C VAL A 335 6.83 -26.19 0.89
N ASP A 336 7.79 -25.74 0.07
CA ASP A 336 8.13 -24.32 -0.07
C ASP A 336 6.92 -23.52 -0.58
N LEU A 337 6.56 -22.48 0.17
CA LEU A 337 5.45 -21.57 -0.10
C LEU A 337 5.81 -20.50 -1.14
N LEU A 338 7.08 -20.42 -1.57
CA LEU A 338 7.49 -19.58 -2.69
C LEU A 338 7.14 -20.24 -4.02
N HIS A 339 6.20 -19.65 -4.76
CA HIS A 339 5.82 -20.11 -6.10
C HIS A 339 6.49 -19.28 -7.18
N THR A 340 6.96 -19.92 -8.27
CA THR A 340 7.41 -19.21 -9.47
C THR A 340 6.27 -18.36 -10.05
N VAL A 341 6.41 -17.04 -9.95
CA VAL A 341 5.45 -16.05 -10.48
C VAL A 341 5.91 -15.46 -11.81
N PHE A 342 7.22 -15.45 -12.08
CA PHE A 342 7.80 -14.96 -13.32
C PHE A 342 8.98 -15.84 -13.73
N GLN A 343 9.10 -16.13 -15.02
CA GLN A 343 10.24 -16.86 -15.58
C GLN A 343 10.49 -16.43 -17.04
N ASN A 344 11.73 -16.08 -17.38
CA ASN A 344 12.19 -15.83 -18.75
C ASN A 344 11.30 -14.87 -19.57
N GLY A 345 10.96 -13.72 -18.98
CA GLY A 345 10.10 -12.70 -19.60
C GLY A 345 8.61 -13.01 -19.58
N LYS A 346 8.15 -14.05 -18.88
CA LYS A 346 6.73 -14.42 -18.80
C LYS A 346 6.24 -14.43 -17.35
N ILE A 347 5.04 -13.92 -17.13
CA ILE A 347 4.30 -14.12 -15.89
C ILE A 347 3.74 -15.54 -15.93
N VAL A 348 4.06 -16.35 -14.92
CA VAL A 348 3.72 -17.78 -14.81
C VAL A 348 2.52 -17.99 -13.90
N LYS A 349 2.34 -17.13 -12.89
CA LYS A 349 1.22 -17.17 -11.94
C LYS A 349 0.75 -15.75 -11.64
N THR A 350 -0.57 -15.57 -11.57
CA THR A 350 -1.23 -14.31 -11.20
C THR A 350 -2.29 -14.59 -10.13
N TYR A 351 -2.58 -13.60 -9.30
CA TYR A 351 -3.68 -13.65 -8.33
C TYR A 351 -4.72 -12.59 -8.69
N THR A 352 -6.00 -12.93 -8.56
CA THR A 352 -7.11 -11.98 -8.67
C THR A 352 -7.17 -11.09 -7.44
N PHE A 353 -7.77 -9.91 -7.56
CA PHE A 353 -7.84 -8.99 -6.42
C PHE A 353 -8.72 -9.51 -5.27
N ASP A 354 -9.68 -10.39 -5.57
CA ASP A 354 -10.53 -11.03 -4.56
C ASP A 354 -9.76 -12.14 -3.82
N GLU A 355 -8.97 -12.98 -4.51
CA GLU A 355 -8.02 -13.90 -3.83
C GLU A 355 -7.04 -13.15 -2.92
N VAL A 356 -6.53 -11.99 -3.36
CA VAL A 356 -5.63 -11.15 -2.55
C VAL A 356 -6.32 -10.59 -1.31
N ARG A 357 -7.60 -10.25 -1.41
CA ARG A 357 -8.42 -9.81 -0.26
C ARG A 357 -8.69 -10.96 0.70
N ASP A 358 -9.03 -12.13 0.17
CA ASP A 358 -9.33 -13.32 0.96
C ASP A 358 -8.11 -13.84 1.72
N ASN A 359 -6.92 -13.81 1.10
CA ASN A 359 -5.65 -14.12 1.76
C ASN A 359 -5.27 -13.12 2.88
N ALA A 360 -5.79 -11.89 2.81
CA ALA A 360 -5.49 -10.79 3.72
C ALA A 360 -6.59 -10.52 4.78
N GLN A 361 -7.57 -11.42 4.91
CA GLN A 361 -8.60 -11.31 5.95
C GLN A 361 -7.97 -11.46 7.35
N LEU A 362 -8.52 -10.72 8.32
CA LEU A 362 -8.15 -10.87 9.73
C LEU A 362 -8.57 -12.26 10.21
N VAL A 363 -7.66 -12.96 10.89
CA VAL A 363 -7.97 -14.27 11.49
C VAL A 363 -8.57 -14.11 12.88
N GLU A 364 -9.45 -15.02 13.31
CA GLU A 364 -10.15 -14.92 14.60
C GLU A 364 -9.19 -14.79 15.79
N SER A 365 -8.02 -15.43 15.73
CA SER A 365 -6.97 -15.34 16.75
C SER A 365 -6.34 -13.95 16.90
N GLU A 366 -6.47 -13.05 15.92
CA GLU A 366 -6.09 -11.63 16.04
C GLU A 366 -7.20 -10.78 16.67
N ILE A 367 -8.44 -11.29 16.68
CA ILE A 367 -9.63 -10.60 17.22
C ILE A 367 -9.82 -10.94 18.71
N GLU A 368 -9.48 -12.16 19.14
CA GLU A 368 -9.68 -12.66 20.52
C GLU A 368 -8.71 -12.07 21.58
N VAL A 369 -7.68 -11.31 21.19
CA VAL A 369 -6.65 -10.80 22.12
C VAL A 369 -7.15 -9.65 23.03
N VAL A 370 -8.43 -9.28 22.95
CA VAL A 370 -9.04 -8.20 23.74
C VAL A 370 -10.15 -8.74 24.66
N HIS A 371 -9.74 -9.32 25.79
CA HIS A 371 -10.59 -9.68 26.94
C HIS A 371 -10.24 -8.86 28.17
#